data_AF-A0A6B3EDC3-F1
#
_entry.id   AF-A0A6B3EDC3-F1
#
_cell.length_a   1.000
_cell.length_b   1.000
_cell.length_c   1.000
_cell.angle_alpha   90.00
_cell.angle_beta   90.00
_cell.angle_gamma   90.00
#
_symmetry.space_group_name_H-M   'P 1'
#
loop_
_entity.id
_entity.type
_entity.pdbx_description
1 polymer ?
#
loop_
_entity_poly.entity_id
_entity_poly.type
_entity_poly.pdbx_seq_one_letter_code
_entity_poly.pdbx_strand_id
1 'polypeptide(L)' 'EADAIVFGTGFHVTDMPIAERVVGAEGHTLAESWKDGMAALRGATASGFPNFMTVIGPNTGLGNSSMILMIEA' A
#
# COMPACT_ATOMS: atom_id res chain seq x y z
N GLU A 1 -18.18 13.90 35.44
CA GLU A 1 -17.18 14.93 35.12
C GLU A 1 -15.86 14.23 34.92
N ALA A 2 -15.09 14.61 33.90
CA ALA A 2 -13.77 14.03 33.63
C ALA A 2 -12.77 15.18 33.50
N ASP A 3 -11.61 15.05 34.13
CA ASP A 3 -10.57 16.08 34.12
C ASP A 3 -9.87 16.19 32.76
N ALA A 4 -9.83 15.09 31.99
CA ALA A 4 -9.32 15.05 30.63
C ALA A 4 -9.92 13.88 29.83
N ILE A 5 -10.04 14.07 28.51
CA ILE A 5 -10.39 13.03 27.55
C ILE A 5 -9.32 13.01 26.45
N VAL A 6 -8.80 11.82 26.13
CA VAL A 6 -7.83 11.62 25.06
C VAL A 6 -8.44 10.73 23.99
N PHE A 7 -8.43 11.19 22.74
CA PHE A 7 -8.93 10.43 21.59
C PHE A 7 -7.78 9.73 20.87
N GLY A 8 -7.70 8.41 21.01
CA GLY A 8 -6.78 7.56 20.25
C GLY A 8 -7.43 7.05 18.97
N THR A 9 -7.60 7.90 17.95
CA THR A 9 -8.38 7.59 16.73
C THR A 9 -7.65 6.71 15.70
N GLY A 10 -6.35 6.44 15.89
CA GLY A 10 -5.57 5.59 14.99
C GLY A 10 -5.34 6.21 13.61
N PHE A 11 -5.14 5.34 12.60
CA PHE A 11 -4.81 5.71 11.22
C PHE A 11 -5.63 4.90 10.21
N HIS A 12 -5.93 5.51 9.07
CA HIS A 12 -6.43 4.82 7.88
C HIS A 12 -5.24 4.36 7.03
N VAL A 13 -5.06 3.04 6.88
CA VAL A 13 -3.82 2.45 6.31
C VAL A 13 -4.04 1.57 5.09
N THR A 14 -5.28 1.40 4.65
CA THR A 14 -5.63 0.47 3.55
C THR A 14 -5.46 1.09 2.17
N ASP A 15 -5.54 2.42 2.07
CA ASP A 15 -5.54 3.10 0.78
C ASP A 15 -4.11 3.42 0.36
N MET A 16 -3.82 3.27 -0.94
CA MET A 16 -2.58 3.75 -1.55
C MET A 16 -2.89 4.96 -2.43
N PRO A 17 -2.79 6.21 -1.92
CA PRO A 17 -3.11 7.43 -2.69
C PRO A 17 -2.27 7.58 -3.97
N ILE A 18 -1.08 6.97 -3.99
CA ILE A 18 -0.22 6.97 -5.18
C ILE A 18 -0.82 6.16 -6.34
N ALA A 19 -1.70 5.19 -6.07
CA ALA A 19 -2.28 4.32 -7.08
C ALA A 19 -3.15 5.07 -8.10
N GLU A 20 -3.73 6.20 -7.71
CA GLU A 20 -4.49 7.10 -8.59
C GLU A 20 -3.60 7.87 -9.57
N ARG A 21 -2.28 7.95 -9.30
CA ARG A 21 -1.32 8.76 -10.08
C ARG A 21 -0.41 7.92 -10.96
N VAL A 22 -0.33 6.62 -10.71
CA VAL A 22 0.53 5.70 -11.47
C VAL A 22 -0.29 5.13 -12.62
N VAL A 23 0.15 5.40 -13.84
CA VAL A 23 -0.50 4.92 -15.08
C VAL A 23 0.37 3.83 -15.71
N GLY A 24 -0.24 2.69 -15.99
CA GLY A 24 0.42 1.51 -16.56
C GLY A 24 0.59 1.60 -18.08
N ALA A 25 1.19 0.57 -18.66
CA ALA A 25 1.49 0.51 -20.09
C ALA A 25 0.24 0.55 -20.98
N GLU A 26 -0.91 0.10 -20.47
CA GLU A 26 -2.19 0.09 -21.17
C GLU A 26 -3.03 1.36 -20.92
N GLY A 27 -2.48 2.36 -20.22
CA GLY A 27 -3.16 3.63 -19.95
C GLY A 27 -4.11 3.62 -18.75
N HIS A 28 -4.26 2.48 -18.07
CA HIS A 28 -5.03 2.35 -16.84
C HIS A 28 -4.24 2.76 -15.60
N THR A 29 -4.91 3.32 -14.60
CA THR A 29 -4.27 3.61 -13.31
C THR A 29 -4.06 2.33 -12.50
N LEU A 30 -3.13 2.38 -11.55
CA LEU A 30 -2.93 1.30 -10.59
C LEU A 30 -4.16 1.11 -9.70
N ALA A 31 -4.88 2.19 -9.38
CA ALA A 31 -6.15 2.13 -8.66
C ALA A 31 -7.22 1.37 -9.46
N GLU A 32 -7.36 1.63 -10.76
CA GLU A 32 -8.27 0.89 -11.65
C GLU A 32 -7.91 -0.60 -11.70
N SER A 33 -6.62 -0.91 -11.75
CA SER A 33 -6.10 -2.29 -11.80
C SER A 33 -6.29 -3.06 -10.48
N TRP A 34 -6.37 -2.36 -9.34
CA TRP A 34 -6.52 -2.94 -8.01
C TRP A 34 -7.93 -2.80 -7.42
N LYS A 35 -8.91 -2.35 -8.21
CA LYS A 35 -10.29 -2.11 -7.75
C LYS A 35 -10.95 -3.33 -7.08
N ASP A 36 -10.60 -4.54 -7.52
CA ASP A 36 -11.15 -5.81 -7.03
C ASP A 36 -10.21 -6.49 -6.00
N GLY A 37 -9.11 -5.83 -5.63
CA GLY A 37 -8.09 -6.33 -4.72
C GLY A 37 -6.68 -6.05 -5.21
N MET A 38 -5.81 -5.64 -4.27
CA MET A 38 -4.40 -5.39 -4.59
C MET A 38 -3.66 -6.70 -4.85
N ALA A 39 -3.02 -6.78 -6.00
CA ALA A 39 -2.19 -7.92 -6.40
C ALA A 39 -0.80 -7.44 -6.84
N ALA A 40 0.24 -8.11 -6.32
CA ALA A 40 1.62 -7.84 -6.67
C ALA A 40 2.45 -9.13 -6.67
N LEU A 41 3.34 -9.26 -7.65
CA LEU A 41 4.35 -10.31 -7.68
C LEU A 41 5.35 -10.05 -6.55
N ARG A 42 5.47 -11.01 -5.64
CA ARG A 42 6.33 -10.91 -4.43
C ARG A 42 6.06 -9.67 -3.59
N GLY A 43 4.86 -9.09 -3.69
CA GLY A 43 4.51 -7.86 -2.98
C GLY A 43 5.25 -6.60 -3.47
N ALA A 44 5.96 -6.67 -4.59
CA ALA A 44 6.82 -5.59 -5.07
C ALA A 44 6.33 -4.96 -6.37
N THR A 45 6.00 -5.77 -7.39
CA THR A 45 5.66 -5.28 -8.74
C THR A 45 4.25 -5.68 -9.15
N ALA A 46 3.57 -4.83 -9.93
CA ALA A 46 2.23 -5.06 -10.42
C ALA A 46 2.24 -5.37 -11.93
N SER A 47 1.40 -6.32 -12.36
CA SER A 47 1.25 -6.64 -13.79
C SER A 47 0.74 -5.42 -14.56
N GLY A 48 1.32 -5.13 -15.72
CA GLY A 48 0.96 -3.96 -16.54
C GLY A 48 1.68 -2.65 -16.17
N PHE A 49 2.52 -2.65 -15.12
CA PHE A 49 3.28 -1.49 -14.66
C PHE A 49 4.79 -1.74 -14.77
N PRO A 50 5.36 -1.71 -16.00
CA PRO A 50 6.78 -1.96 -16.20
C PRO A 50 7.63 -0.90 -15.48
N ASN A 51 8.77 -1.33 -14.91
CA ASN A 51 9.70 -0.50 -14.15
C ASN A 51 9.11 0.20 -12.90
N PHE A 52 7.89 -0.15 -12.48
CA PHE A 52 7.30 0.31 -11.23
C PHE A 52 7.50 -0.74 -10.12
N MET A 53 7.89 -0.27 -8.93
CA MET A 53 8.05 -1.10 -7.74
C MET A 53 7.51 -0.37 -6.52
N THR A 54 6.95 -1.14 -5.59
CA THR A 54 6.50 -0.67 -4.27
C THR A 54 7.43 -1.19 -3.18
N VAL A 55 7.71 -0.34 -2.20
CA VAL A 55 8.35 -0.72 -0.93
C VAL A 55 7.24 -0.85 0.10
N ILE A 56 7.20 -1.97 0.83
CA ILE A 56 6.05 -2.36 1.66
C ILE A 56 4.74 -2.42 0.83
N GLY A 57 4.81 -3.10 -0.33
CA GLY A 57 3.65 -3.30 -1.19
C GLY A 57 2.68 -4.36 -0.67
N PRO A 58 1.67 -4.73 -1.50
CA PRO A 58 0.62 -5.65 -1.11
C PRO A 58 1.15 -6.95 -0.47
N ASN A 59 0.58 -7.34 0.67
CA ASN A 59 0.93 -8.54 1.44
C ASN A 59 2.30 -8.54 2.15
N THR A 60 2.99 -7.39 2.25
CA THR A 60 4.32 -7.32 2.91
C THR A 60 4.34 -6.52 4.23
N GLY A 61 3.32 -5.70 4.50
CA GLY A 61 3.18 -4.93 5.75
C GLY A 61 2.50 -5.71 6.88
N LEU A 62 3.04 -6.86 7.29
CA LEU A 62 2.34 -7.85 8.14
C LEU A 62 2.08 -7.43 9.61
N GLY A 63 2.54 -6.25 10.05
CA GLY A 63 2.26 -5.67 11.37
C GLY A 63 2.87 -6.39 12.58
N ASN A 64 3.22 -7.67 12.43
CA ASN A 64 3.87 -8.52 13.44
C ASN A 64 5.38 -8.67 13.25
N SER A 65 5.94 -8.07 12.19
CA SER A 65 7.36 -8.08 11.84
C SER A 65 7.90 -6.65 11.74
N SER A 66 9.21 -6.49 11.89
CA SER A 66 9.86 -5.19 11.73
C SER A 66 9.65 -4.64 10.33
N MET A 67 9.03 -3.46 10.20
CA MET A 67 8.92 -2.78 8.90
C MET A 67 10.28 -2.36 8.36
N ILE A 68 11.26 -2.04 9.21
CA ILE A 68 12.62 -1.69 8.77
C ILE A 68 13.27 -2.88 8.09
N LEU A 69 13.17 -4.07 8.68
CA LEU A 69 13.68 -5.29 8.06
C LEU A 69 13.04 -5.56 6.70
N MET A 70 11.71 -5.35 6.60
CA MET A 70 10.98 -5.52 5.34
C MET A 70 11.36 -4.47 4.28
N ILE A 71 11.79 -3.27 4.69
CA ILE A 71 12.26 -2.20 3.79
C ILE A 71 13.68 -2.48 3.29
N GLU A 72 14.54 -3.07 4.12
CA GLU A 72 15.95 -3.35 3.79
C GLU A 72 16.15 -4.62 2.94
N ALA A 73 15.19 -5.55 2.97
CA ALA A 73 15.25 -6.83 2.27
C ALA A 73 15.02 -6.71 0.74
#